data_AF-J3EV73-F1
#
_entry.id   AF-J3EV73-F1
#
_cell.length_a   1.000
_cell.length_b   1.000
_cell.length_c   1.000
_cell.angle_alpha   90.00
_cell.angle_beta   90.00
_cell.angle_gamma   90.00
#
_symmetry.space_group_name_H-M   'P 1'
#
loop_
_entity.id
_entity.type
_entity.pdbx_description
1 polymer ?
#
loop_
_entity_poly.entity_id
_entity_poly.type
_entity_poly.pdbx_seq_one_letter_code
_entity_poly.pdbx_strand_id
1 'polypeptide(L)'
;MSLVPTGLSAVGRARATSNRQQSRVFDPAVHGFGFRNWATTDPIVPSHDHRDVSEREVRRTIKRDWKDPLESVFDVEMSGLPSTLVNTIAEQVYVTANQLSATNGHCYGMVFTAQQYFERPDTLPFDVDAASDVRHPEAPTERPDSGPVAEEVDLYQTTQALSLYSWFGRRNLINPAWIDYEQQLTNLTAVVDELGTAGITLYDPKTRLAHQALVYDYERSPTGVSLSLYDPNFRARFYKRSANRRAARLFVDTTGDTPTVQPYKTGFRGPGYESFDGFSEFVYNRWDRIIRARSDPDTHLASDVSQTTLRERLLALTMFTVDSDAVAVAVSGPDGNPVSRIASNNMDRRQTECHAMRYRYGAPDGEYHVAITGRRPTDYTLKTAAADTSGELFSSAVTTSIAAGQTHAYIVTIPDTADGDGALERGTGSMPEWQKLAAAAAAGGVVGAGLANYYRGGDDN
;
A
#
# COMPACT_ATOMS: atom_id res chain seq x y z
N MET A 1 -51.07 26.00 30.70
CA MET A 1 -51.05 25.87 29.23
C MET A 1 -51.15 27.26 28.62
N SER A 2 -50.01 27.78 28.15
CA SER A 2 -49.82 28.84 27.15
C SER A 2 -48.41 29.40 27.37
N LEU A 3 -47.51 29.10 26.44
CA LEU A 3 -46.16 29.66 26.38
C LEU A 3 -46.21 30.86 25.43
N VAL A 4 -45.76 32.00 25.93
CA VAL A 4 -45.33 33.14 25.12
C VAL A 4 -43.81 33.23 25.26
N PRO A 5 -43.03 33.21 24.17
CA PRO A 5 -41.64 33.63 24.20
C PRO A 5 -41.53 35.05 23.62
N THR A 6 -41.22 36.02 24.47
CA THR A 6 -40.68 37.33 24.05
C THR A 6 -39.16 37.24 23.93
N GLY A 7 -38.65 37.61 22.76
CA GLY A 7 -37.23 37.58 22.44
C GLY A 7 -36.40 38.71 23.05
N LEU A 8 -35.12 38.41 23.15
CA LEU A 8 -33.97 39.32 23.08
C LEU A 8 -32.91 38.54 22.27
N SER A 9 -32.91 38.67 20.95
CA SER A 9 -32.12 39.63 20.16
C SER A 9 -30.61 39.46 20.38
N ALA A 10 -29.94 38.69 19.52
CA ALA A 10 -29.48 39.13 18.19
C ALA A 10 -28.21 39.99 18.17
N VAL A 11 -27.26 39.76 19.09
CA VAL A 11 -25.89 40.32 18.99
C VAL A 11 -24.79 39.24 18.88
N GLY A 12 -25.10 37.96 19.10
CA GLY A 12 -24.15 36.85 18.94
C GLY A 12 -24.16 36.13 17.58
N ARG A 13 -25.08 36.50 16.66
CA ARG A 13 -25.34 35.75 15.41
C ARG A 13 -24.82 36.41 14.13
N ALA A 14 -24.18 37.57 14.23
CA ALA A 14 -23.76 38.35 13.06
C ALA A 14 -22.25 38.26 12.74
N ARG A 15 -21.49 37.37 13.40
CA ARG A 15 -20.05 37.19 13.13
C ARG A 15 -19.65 35.81 12.58
N ALA A 16 -20.59 34.88 12.40
CA ALA A 16 -20.30 33.51 11.95
C ALA A 16 -20.96 33.13 10.60
N THR A 17 -21.50 34.10 9.87
CA THR A 17 -22.31 33.84 8.65
C THR A 17 -21.81 34.54 7.39
N SER A 18 -20.61 35.14 7.40
CA SER A 18 -19.97 35.64 6.18
C SER A 18 -18.77 34.78 5.78
N ASN A 19 -18.87 34.10 4.63
CA ASN A 19 -17.83 33.34 3.91
C ASN A 19 -17.66 31.82 4.17
N ARG A 20 -18.74 31.03 4.14
CA ARG A 20 -18.64 29.65 3.65
C ARG A 20 -19.56 29.43 2.45
N GLN A 21 -19.27 30.13 1.35
CA GLN A 21 -19.45 29.48 0.06
C GLN A 21 -18.48 28.29 0.09
N GLN A 22 -18.99 27.07 0.29
CA GLN A 22 -18.18 25.87 0.12
C GLN A 22 -17.58 25.92 -1.27
N SER A 23 -16.26 26.16 -1.34
CA SER A 23 -15.53 25.95 -2.58
C SER A 23 -15.76 24.49 -2.98
N ARG A 24 -16.32 24.25 -4.17
CA ARG A 24 -16.37 22.90 -4.74
C ARG A 24 -14.97 22.40 -5.14
N VAL A 25 -13.97 23.28 -5.11
CA VAL A 25 -12.59 22.99 -5.51
C VAL A 25 -11.74 22.88 -4.26
N PHE A 26 -10.99 21.79 -4.16
CA PHE A 26 -10.03 21.61 -3.09
C PHE A 26 -8.80 22.52 -3.33
N ASP A 27 -8.51 23.42 -2.38
CA ASP A 27 -7.28 24.20 -2.38
C ASP A 27 -6.27 23.59 -1.39
N PRO A 28 -5.14 23.00 -1.82
CA PRO A 28 -4.12 22.46 -0.92
C PRO A 28 -3.47 23.50 0.01
N ALA A 29 -3.57 24.79 -0.30
CA ALA A 29 -3.09 25.86 0.58
C ALA A 29 -4.03 26.16 1.76
N VAL A 30 -5.27 25.68 1.70
CA VAL A 30 -6.33 25.87 2.71
C VAL A 30 -6.74 24.53 3.34
N HIS A 31 -7.03 23.53 2.52
CA HIS A 31 -7.53 22.22 2.92
C HIS A 31 -6.42 21.18 3.14
N GLY A 32 -5.19 21.44 2.69
CA GLY A 32 -4.03 20.63 3.06
C GLY A 32 -3.56 20.95 4.48
N PHE A 33 -2.81 20.04 5.10
CA PHE A 33 -2.34 20.24 6.48
C PHE A 33 -1.24 21.29 6.61
N GLY A 34 -1.22 22.01 7.73
CA GLY A 34 -0.15 22.96 8.05
C GLY A 34 1.20 22.31 8.42
N PHE A 35 1.21 20.99 8.64
CA PHE A 35 2.38 20.14 8.87
C PHE A 35 2.61 19.18 7.69
N ARG A 36 3.78 18.52 7.68
CA ARG A 36 4.18 17.56 6.63
C ARG A 36 3.93 16.14 7.13
N ASN A 37 3.84 15.20 6.20
CA ASN A 37 3.95 13.78 6.45
C ASN A 37 5.17 13.45 7.32
N TRP A 38 4.98 12.48 8.22
CA TRP A 38 5.99 12.00 9.14
C TRP A 38 6.14 10.49 9.02
N ALA A 39 7.38 10.04 9.21
CA ALA A 39 7.69 8.63 9.32
C ALA A 39 7.44 8.16 10.76
N THR A 40 7.25 6.86 10.93
CA THR A 40 7.10 6.20 12.24
C THR A 40 8.29 6.48 13.18
N THR A 41 9.48 6.71 12.62
CA THR A 41 10.70 7.04 13.38
C THR A 41 10.97 8.55 13.49
N ASP A 42 10.03 9.42 13.09
CA ASP A 42 10.23 10.87 13.16
C ASP A 42 10.24 11.34 14.63
N PRO A 43 11.35 11.93 15.12
CA PRO A 43 11.49 12.33 16.53
C PRO A 43 10.51 13.46 16.94
N ILE A 44 9.82 14.08 15.99
CA ILE A 44 8.86 15.15 16.22
C ILE A 44 7.52 14.59 16.72
N VAL A 45 7.18 13.33 16.41
CA VAL A 45 5.89 12.71 16.73
C VAL A 45 6.10 11.27 17.27
N PRO A 46 6.80 11.09 18.41
CA PRO A 46 7.27 9.78 18.86
C PRO A 46 6.17 8.84 19.38
N SER A 47 4.96 9.35 19.64
CA SER A 47 3.78 8.62 20.15
C SER A 47 3.01 7.85 19.09
N HIS A 48 3.28 8.10 17.80
CA HIS A 48 2.54 7.56 16.66
C HIS A 48 3.35 6.49 15.92
N ASP A 49 3.98 5.59 16.69
CA ASP A 49 4.33 4.28 16.18
C ASP A 49 3.03 3.46 16.11
N HIS A 50 2.69 2.97 14.93
CA HIS A 50 1.46 2.20 14.74
C HIS A 50 1.51 1.04 15.72
N ARG A 51 0.68 1.10 16.77
CA ARG A 51 0.69 0.12 17.87
C ARG A 51 0.85 -1.28 17.29
N ASP A 52 1.76 -2.07 17.87
CA ASP A 52 1.92 -3.48 17.54
C ASP A 52 0.53 -4.12 17.41
N VAL A 53 0.18 -4.53 16.20
CA VAL A 53 -1.13 -5.15 15.94
C VAL A 53 -1.01 -6.63 16.26
N SER A 54 -1.89 -7.15 17.12
CA SER A 54 -1.86 -8.59 17.38
C SER A 54 -2.33 -9.36 16.15
N GLU A 55 -1.66 -10.47 15.84
CA GLU A 55 -2.07 -11.35 14.74
C GLU A 55 -3.53 -11.82 14.91
N ARG A 56 -3.94 -12.05 16.16
CA ARG A 56 -5.32 -12.42 16.52
C ARG A 56 -6.33 -11.33 16.16
N GLU A 57 -5.98 -10.06 16.33
CA GLU A 57 -6.83 -8.92 15.95
C GLU A 57 -6.88 -8.74 14.45
N VAL A 58 -5.75 -8.85 13.75
CA VAL A 58 -5.72 -8.82 12.28
C VAL A 58 -6.63 -9.90 11.71
N ARG A 59 -6.48 -11.15 12.17
CA ARG A 59 -7.30 -12.28 11.73
C ARG A 59 -8.79 -12.08 12.02
N ARG A 60 -9.13 -11.54 13.19
CA ARG A 60 -10.53 -11.25 13.55
C ARG A 60 -11.12 -10.14 12.69
N THR A 61 -10.33 -9.10 12.43
CA THR A 61 -10.72 -7.96 11.59
C THR A 61 -10.98 -8.42 10.17
N ILE A 62 -10.08 -9.21 9.58
CA ILE A 62 -10.27 -9.79 8.25
C ILE A 62 -11.57 -10.62 8.21
N LYS A 63 -11.73 -11.60 9.10
CA LYS A 63 -12.91 -12.47 9.12
C LYS A 63 -14.24 -11.74 9.28
N ARG A 64 -14.24 -10.62 10.03
CA ARG A 64 -15.45 -9.85 10.31
C ARG A 64 -15.73 -8.82 9.20
N ASP A 65 -14.73 -8.01 8.88
CA ASP A 65 -14.92 -6.78 8.10
C ASP A 65 -14.77 -7.01 6.60
N TRP A 66 -14.17 -8.13 6.16
CA TRP A 66 -14.09 -8.47 4.74
C TRP A 66 -15.29 -9.27 4.26
N LYS A 67 -16.18 -9.72 5.17
CA LYS A 67 -17.33 -10.55 4.81
C LYS A 67 -18.19 -9.91 3.72
N ASP A 68 -18.76 -8.74 4.00
CA ASP A 68 -19.68 -8.09 3.06
C ASP A 68 -18.96 -7.55 1.80
N PRO A 69 -17.74 -6.98 1.92
CA PRO A 69 -16.95 -6.59 0.75
C PRO A 69 -16.56 -7.76 -0.18
N LEU A 70 -16.24 -8.94 0.36
CA LEU A 70 -15.90 -10.10 -0.45
C LEU A 70 -17.11 -10.62 -1.24
N GLU A 71 -18.26 -10.70 -0.57
CA GLU A 71 -19.50 -11.16 -1.18
C GLU A 71 -19.96 -10.17 -2.27
N SER A 72 -19.95 -8.87 -1.97
CA SER A 72 -20.41 -7.84 -2.90
C SER A 72 -19.50 -7.62 -4.12
N VAL A 73 -18.18 -7.79 -3.99
CA VAL A 73 -17.23 -7.48 -5.08
C VAL A 73 -16.81 -8.72 -5.85
N PHE A 74 -16.63 -9.86 -5.16
CA PHE A 74 -16.04 -11.06 -5.75
C PHE A 74 -17.00 -12.23 -5.82
N ASP A 75 -18.23 -12.10 -5.31
CA ASP A 75 -19.17 -13.21 -5.16
C ASP A 75 -18.55 -14.37 -4.36
N VAL A 76 -17.82 -14.01 -3.29
CA VAL A 76 -17.12 -14.96 -2.42
C VAL A 76 -17.60 -14.79 -0.98
N GLU A 77 -18.20 -15.84 -0.43
CA GLU A 77 -18.53 -15.87 0.99
C GLU A 77 -17.29 -16.10 1.86
N MET A 78 -17.06 -15.24 2.86
CA MET A 78 -15.98 -15.44 3.83
C MET A 78 -16.07 -16.79 4.56
N SER A 79 -17.27 -17.32 4.80
CA SER A 79 -17.49 -18.64 5.39
C SER A 79 -17.05 -19.80 4.50
N GLY A 80 -17.02 -19.60 3.18
CA GLY A 80 -16.59 -20.60 2.21
C GLY A 80 -15.08 -20.61 1.97
N LEU A 81 -14.34 -19.59 2.44
CA LEU A 81 -12.90 -19.51 2.22
C LEU A 81 -12.13 -20.53 3.09
N PRO A 82 -11.12 -21.22 2.52
CA PRO A 82 -10.24 -22.11 3.28
C PRO A 82 -9.58 -21.37 4.44
N SER A 83 -9.56 -22.01 5.62
CA SER A 83 -8.97 -21.39 6.80
C SER A 83 -7.48 -21.06 6.59
N THR A 84 -6.77 -21.88 5.80
CA THR A 84 -5.37 -21.67 5.43
C THR A 84 -5.19 -20.38 4.63
N LEU A 85 -6.03 -20.11 3.62
CA LEU A 85 -5.98 -18.85 2.87
C LEU A 85 -6.14 -17.65 3.80
N VAL A 86 -7.18 -17.66 4.63
CA VAL A 86 -7.47 -16.55 5.57
C VAL A 86 -6.30 -16.36 6.56
N ASN A 87 -5.72 -17.45 7.03
CA ASN A 87 -4.59 -17.40 7.97
C ASN A 87 -3.32 -16.86 7.29
N THR A 88 -3.00 -17.32 6.08
CA THR A 88 -1.84 -16.85 5.31
C THR A 88 -1.96 -15.37 4.96
N ILE A 89 -3.15 -14.91 4.56
CA ILE A 89 -3.41 -13.47 4.35
C ILE A 89 -3.24 -12.69 5.66
N ALA A 90 -3.81 -13.18 6.76
CA ALA A 90 -3.69 -12.53 8.06
C ALA A 90 -2.24 -12.42 8.54
N GLU A 91 -1.45 -13.48 8.35
CA GLU A 91 -0.01 -13.48 8.66
C GLU A 91 0.75 -12.48 7.78
N GLN A 92 0.49 -12.46 6.46
CA GLN A 92 1.10 -11.50 5.55
C GLN A 92 0.80 -10.04 5.96
N VAL A 93 -0.45 -9.74 6.33
CA VAL A 93 -0.87 -8.42 6.79
C VAL A 93 -0.23 -8.08 8.14
N TYR A 94 -0.24 -9.02 9.09
CA TYR A 94 0.40 -8.87 10.41
C TYR A 94 1.89 -8.56 10.29
N VAL A 95 2.64 -9.35 9.52
CA VAL A 95 4.08 -9.13 9.30
C VAL A 95 4.32 -7.80 8.58
N THR A 96 3.49 -7.45 7.60
CA THR A 96 3.64 -6.19 6.85
C THR A 96 3.38 -4.96 7.70
N ALA A 97 2.38 -5.01 8.57
CA ALA A 97 2.01 -3.91 9.47
C ALA A 97 3.08 -3.72 10.55
N ASN A 98 3.43 -4.77 11.28
CA ASN A 98 4.39 -4.68 12.40
C ASN A 98 5.84 -4.51 11.93
N GLN A 99 6.22 -4.98 10.74
CA GLN A 99 7.56 -4.66 10.22
C GLN A 99 7.62 -3.31 9.51
N LEU A 100 6.54 -2.52 9.53
CA LEU A 100 6.45 -1.20 8.89
C LEU A 100 6.72 -1.23 7.38
N SER A 101 6.52 -2.35 6.69
CA SER A 101 6.83 -2.41 5.26
C SER A 101 5.83 -1.64 4.39
N ALA A 102 4.59 -1.44 4.85
CA ALA A 102 3.57 -0.62 4.17
C ALA A 102 3.05 0.57 4.98
N THR A 103 3.50 0.71 6.23
CA THR A 103 2.98 1.67 7.24
C THR A 103 4.07 2.58 7.80
N ASN A 104 5.25 2.67 7.17
CA ASN A 104 6.37 3.51 7.64
C ASN A 104 6.17 5.04 7.43
N GLY A 105 4.94 5.48 7.23
CA GLY A 105 4.61 6.88 7.04
C GLY A 105 3.11 7.07 6.97
N HIS A 106 2.67 8.31 7.16
CA HIS A 106 1.25 8.64 7.36
C HIS A 106 0.62 9.25 6.10
N CYS A 107 1.25 9.07 4.93
CA CYS A 107 0.79 9.70 3.69
C CYS A 107 -0.65 9.29 3.31
N TYR A 108 -1.01 8.01 3.52
CA TYR A 108 -2.36 7.53 3.26
C TYR A 108 -3.34 8.19 4.22
N GLY A 109 -3.05 8.11 5.53
CA GLY A 109 -3.88 8.72 6.55
C GLY A 109 -4.10 10.21 6.35
N MET A 110 -3.03 10.97 6.05
CA MET A 110 -3.11 12.40 5.83
C MET A 110 -3.92 12.79 4.59
N VAL A 111 -3.81 12.02 3.50
CA VAL A 111 -4.57 12.29 2.28
C VAL A 111 -6.07 12.14 2.55
N PHE A 112 -6.49 11.03 3.17
CA PHE A 112 -7.91 10.78 3.40
C PHE A 112 -8.50 11.61 4.53
N THR A 113 -7.70 11.98 5.54
CA THR A 113 -8.13 12.94 6.56
C THR A 113 -8.32 14.35 5.98
N ALA A 114 -7.37 14.83 5.16
CA ALA A 114 -7.51 16.13 4.49
C ALA A 114 -8.71 16.16 3.52
N GLN A 115 -8.92 15.06 2.80
CA GLN A 115 -10.09 14.87 1.96
C GLN A 115 -11.40 14.90 2.78
N GLN A 116 -11.45 14.21 3.93
CA GLN A 116 -12.61 14.24 4.81
C GLN A 116 -12.92 15.66 5.28
N TYR A 117 -11.94 16.41 5.74
CA TYR A 117 -12.14 17.79 6.22
C TYR A 117 -12.61 18.75 5.13
N PHE A 118 -12.16 18.57 3.90
CA PHE A 118 -12.67 19.34 2.76
C PHE A 118 -14.16 19.04 2.50
N GLU A 119 -14.51 17.76 2.51
CA GLU A 119 -15.86 17.30 2.17
C GLU A 119 -16.88 17.42 3.29
N ARG A 120 -16.38 17.43 4.52
CA ARG A 120 -17.11 17.57 5.78
C ARG A 120 -16.37 18.53 6.70
N PRO A 121 -16.40 19.85 6.41
CA PRO A 121 -15.74 20.83 7.26
C PRO A 121 -16.24 20.87 8.70
N ASP A 122 -17.40 20.27 8.99
CA ASP A 122 -17.94 20.02 10.33
C ASP A 122 -17.13 18.99 11.14
N THR A 123 -16.30 18.18 10.48
CA THR A 123 -15.46 17.16 11.12
C THR A 123 -14.06 17.65 11.47
N LEU A 124 -13.69 18.87 11.07
CA LEU A 124 -12.43 19.48 11.51
C LEU A 124 -12.40 19.50 13.04
N PRO A 125 -11.37 18.90 13.67
CA PRO A 125 -11.22 19.00 15.10
C PRO A 125 -10.78 20.43 15.43
N PHE A 126 -11.26 20.93 16.57
CA PHE A 126 -10.94 22.26 17.11
C PHE A 126 -11.66 23.45 16.43
N ASP A 127 -11.54 24.60 17.07
CA ASP A 127 -12.02 25.90 16.56
C ASP A 127 -11.01 26.45 15.54
N VAL A 128 -10.73 25.67 14.48
CA VAL A 128 -9.88 26.08 13.36
C VAL A 128 -10.74 26.29 12.11
N ASP A 129 -10.41 27.33 11.35
CA ASP A 129 -11.16 27.67 10.14
C ASP A 129 -10.88 26.69 8.99
N ALA A 130 -9.67 26.11 8.96
CA ALA A 130 -9.21 25.21 7.91
C ALA A 130 -8.12 24.21 8.38
N ALA A 131 -7.98 23.08 7.69
CA ALA A 131 -6.94 22.08 7.96
C ALA A 131 -5.51 22.65 7.89
N SER A 132 -5.28 23.68 7.06
CA SER A 132 -3.99 24.35 6.95
C SER A 132 -3.56 25.10 8.20
N ASP A 133 -4.47 25.35 9.13
CA ASP A 133 -4.21 25.98 10.42
C ASP A 133 -3.80 24.97 11.50
N VAL A 134 -4.02 23.67 11.27
CA VAL A 134 -3.43 22.61 12.10
C VAL A 134 -1.93 22.57 11.83
N ARG A 135 -1.13 23.06 12.78
CA ARG A 135 0.33 23.20 12.64
C ARG A 135 1.13 21.99 13.11
N HIS A 136 0.50 21.07 13.84
CA HIS A 136 1.14 19.88 14.40
C HIS A 136 0.12 18.73 14.49
N PRO A 137 0.51 17.46 14.26
CA PRO A 137 -0.41 16.31 14.39
C PRO A 137 -1.05 16.21 15.79
N GLU A 138 -0.26 16.55 16.81
CA GLU A 138 -0.63 16.56 18.24
C GLU A 138 -1.14 17.93 18.74
N ALA A 139 -1.45 18.88 17.84
CA ALA A 139 -1.97 20.18 18.26
C ALA A 139 -3.24 20.00 19.13
N PRO A 140 -3.37 20.76 20.24
CA PRO A 140 -4.08 20.31 21.42
C PRO A 140 -5.60 20.22 21.28
N THR A 141 -6.17 19.34 22.10
CA THR A 141 -7.59 19.26 22.38
C THR A 141 -7.88 20.01 23.68
N GLU A 142 -8.27 21.29 23.57
CA GLU A 142 -8.84 22.03 24.73
C GLU A 142 -10.21 21.49 25.14
N ARG A 143 -10.77 20.55 24.35
CA ARG A 143 -12.01 19.82 24.61
C ARG A 143 -11.71 18.36 24.92
N PRO A 144 -12.20 17.80 26.04
CA PRO A 144 -12.01 16.39 26.40
C PRO A 144 -12.53 15.39 25.36
N ASP A 145 -13.51 15.80 24.54
CA ASP A 145 -14.22 14.92 23.60
C ASP A 145 -13.63 14.94 22.17
N SER A 146 -12.58 15.72 21.92
CA SER A 146 -11.86 15.73 20.64
C SER A 146 -10.48 15.12 20.89
N GLY A 147 -10.05 14.16 20.06
CA GLY A 147 -8.68 13.64 20.04
C GLY A 147 -7.78 14.46 19.09
N PRO A 148 -6.45 14.28 19.13
CA PRO A 148 -5.55 14.91 18.16
C PRO A 148 -5.85 14.44 16.73
N VAL A 149 -5.55 15.27 15.72
CA VAL A 149 -5.69 14.91 14.29
C VAL A 149 -4.92 13.63 13.96
N ALA A 150 -3.81 13.39 14.67
CA ALA A 150 -2.99 12.21 14.49
C ALA A 150 -3.75 10.88 14.72
N GLU A 151 -4.73 10.82 15.63
CA GLU A 151 -5.54 9.61 15.83
C GLU A 151 -6.40 9.27 14.60
N GLU A 152 -6.96 10.29 13.95
CA GLU A 152 -7.75 10.12 12.73
C GLU A 152 -6.87 9.76 11.53
N VAL A 153 -5.69 10.38 11.44
CA VAL A 153 -4.68 10.01 10.46
C VAL A 153 -4.23 8.56 10.64
N ASP A 154 -3.99 8.11 11.87
CA ASP A 154 -3.62 6.72 12.17
C ASP A 154 -4.73 5.73 11.83
N LEU A 155 -5.98 6.10 12.10
CA LEU A 155 -7.14 5.28 11.75
C LEU A 155 -7.15 5.01 10.24
N TYR A 156 -7.10 6.06 9.42
CA TYR A 156 -7.02 5.91 7.97
C TYR A 156 -5.74 5.20 7.53
N GLN A 157 -4.59 5.54 8.11
CA GLN A 157 -3.32 4.88 7.78
C GLN A 157 -3.36 3.37 8.02
N THR A 158 -4.09 2.93 9.05
CA THR A 158 -4.31 1.51 9.36
C THR A 158 -5.31 0.87 8.40
N THR A 159 -6.36 1.60 7.97
CA THR A 159 -7.35 1.07 7.02
C THR A 159 -6.72 0.68 5.69
N GLN A 160 -5.60 1.30 5.30
CA GLN A 160 -4.81 0.91 4.13
C GLN A 160 -4.53 -0.60 4.06
N ALA A 161 -4.26 -1.25 5.20
CA ALA A 161 -3.91 -2.66 5.28
C ALA A 161 -5.10 -3.56 5.64
N LEU A 162 -6.05 -3.04 6.42
CA LEU A 162 -7.15 -3.83 7.00
C LEU A 162 -8.48 -3.73 6.24
N SER A 163 -8.67 -2.71 5.40
CA SER A 163 -9.84 -2.63 4.52
C SER A 163 -9.60 -3.47 3.27
N LEU A 164 -10.49 -4.44 2.97
CA LEU A 164 -10.39 -5.26 1.74
C LEU A 164 -10.25 -4.37 0.50
N TYR A 165 -11.05 -3.31 0.45
CA TYR A 165 -11.10 -2.35 -0.65
C TYR A 165 -9.77 -1.63 -0.90
N SER A 166 -9.15 -1.14 0.16
CA SER A 166 -7.86 -0.43 0.10
C SER A 166 -6.71 -1.41 -0.16
N TRP A 167 -6.78 -2.58 0.47
CA TRP A 167 -5.83 -3.67 0.28
C TRP A 167 -5.87 -4.22 -1.16
N PHE A 168 -7.06 -4.34 -1.73
CA PHE A 168 -7.29 -4.82 -3.11
C PHE A 168 -6.83 -3.79 -4.14
N GLY A 169 -7.29 -2.54 -4.03
CA GLY A 169 -7.04 -1.53 -5.06
C GLY A 169 -5.57 -1.17 -5.26
N ARG A 170 -4.70 -1.46 -4.30
CA ARG A 170 -3.23 -1.28 -4.44
C ARG A 170 -2.54 -2.41 -5.18
N ARG A 171 -3.19 -3.55 -5.42
CA ARG A 171 -2.51 -4.73 -5.99
C ARG A 171 -2.26 -4.64 -7.48
N ASN A 172 -2.99 -3.78 -8.20
CA ASN A 172 -2.65 -3.43 -9.57
C ASN A 172 -1.22 -2.88 -9.68
N LEU A 173 -0.67 -2.31 -8.61
CA LEU A 173 0.73 -1.85 -8.57
C LEU A 173 1.75 -2.99 -8.63
N ILE A 174 1.36 -4.21 -8.26
CA ILE A 174 2.26 -5.38 -8.30
C ILE A 174 2.52 -5.79 -9.74
N ASN A 175 1.55 -5.55 -10.64
CA ASN A 175 1.67 -5.78 -12.08
C ASN A 175 1.20 -4.54 -12.87
N PRO A 176 2.08 -3.55 -13.09
CA PRO A 176 1.73 -2.31 -13.80
C PRO A 176 1.14 -2.53 -15.20
N ALA A 177 1.44 -3.66 -15.85
CA ALA A 177 0.87 -4.00 -17.16
C ALA A 177 -0.65 -4.21 -17.14
N TRP A 178 -1.27 -4.32 -15.96
CA TRP A 178 -2.73 -4.41 -15.81
C TRP A 178 -3.42 -3.05 -15.67
N ILE A 179 -2.64 -1.97 -15.60
CA ILE A 179 -3.20 -0.63 -15.43
C ILE A 179 -3.65 -0.11 -16.80
N ASP A 180 -4.96 -0.10 -17.02
CA ASP A 180 -5.55 0.66 -18.13
C ASP A 180 -5.53 2.15 -17.78
N TYR A 181 -4.47 2.84 -18.21
CA TYR A 181 -4.28 4.26 -17.92
C TYR A 181 -5.36 5.15 -18.52
N GLU A 182 -5.91 4.81 -19.69
CA GLU A 182 -6.96 5.62 -20.33
C GLU A 182 -8.27 5.56 -19.56
N GLN A 183 -8.70 4.34 -19.23
CA GLN A 183 -9.89 4.12 -18.44
C GLN A 183 -9.72 4.69 -17.03
N GLN A 184 -8.55 4.50 -16.42
CA GLN A 184 -8.23 5.06 -15.11
C GLN A 184 -8.28 6.59 -15.10
N LEU A 185 -7.69 7.26 -16.10
CA LEU A 185 -7.75 8.73 -16.22
C LEU A 185 -9.18 9.22 -16.41
N THR A 186 -9.98 8.53 -17.22
CA THR A 186 -11.40 8.86 -17.43
C THR A 186 -12.17 8.83 -16.11
N ASN A 187 -12.02 7.76 -15.33
CA ASN A 187 -12.75 7.61 -14.08
C ASN A 187 -12.23 8.53 -12.97
N LEU A 188 -10.91 8.69 -12.89
CA LEU A 188 -10.27 9.61 -11.97
C LEU A 188 -10.78 11.05 -12.18
N THR A 189 -10.77 11.52 -13.43
CA THR A 189 -11.20 12.89 -13.77
C THR A 189 -12.69 13.10 -13.56
N ALA A 190 -13.54 12.10 -13.85
CA ALA A 190 -14.96 12.14 -13.53
C ALA A 190 -15.21 12.29 -12.01
N VAL A 191 -14.46 11.58 -11.17
CA VAL A 191 -14.59 11.71 -9.71
C VAL A 191 -14.06 13.04 -9.18
N VAL A 192 -13.00 13.59 -9.79
CA VAL A 192 -12.54 14.95 -9.47
C VAL A 192 -13.60 15.98 -9.84
N ASP A 193 -14.28 15.84 -10.99
CA ASP A 193 -15.36 16.75 -11.39
C ASP A 193 -16.57 16.67 -10.45
N GLU A 194 -16.93 15.46 -9.99
CA GLU A 194 -18.08 15.23 -9.12
C GLU A 194 -17.80 15.65 -7.67
N LEU A 195 -16.65 15.25 -7.13
CA LEU A 195 -16.36 15.31 -5.69
C LEU A 195 -15.24 16.29 -5.33
N GLY A 196 -14.63 16.93 -6.33
CA GLY A 196 -13.53 17.90 -6.18
C GLY A 196 -12.17 17.26 -5.90
N THR A 197 -12.10 15.99 -5.52
CA THR A 197 -10.86 15.29 -5.18
C THR A 197 -10.93 13.78 -5.39
N ALA A 198 -9.79 13.16 -5.71
CA ALA A 198 -9.65 11.71 -5.82
C ALA A 198 -8.26 11.24 -5.36
N GLY A 199 -8.21 10.20 -4.52
CA GLY A 199 -6.96 9.64 -4.00
C GLY A 199 -6.26 8.75 -5.02
N ILE A 200 -4.96 8.91 -5.18
CA ILE A 200 -4.12 8.04 -6.02
C ILE A 200 -2.92 7.51 -5.22
N THR A 201 -2.49 6.29 -5.55
CA THR A 201 -1.21 5.75 -5.10
C THR A 201 -0.19 5.93 -6.21
N LEU A 202 0.87 6.68 -5.93
CA LEU A 202 2.05 6.80 -6.78
C LEU A 202 3.00 5.65 -6.48
N TYR A 203 3.68 5.13 -7.50
CA TYR A 203 4.50 3.94 -7.38
C TYR A 203 5.73 3.96 -8.29
N ASP A 204 6.82 3.36 -7.81
CA ASP A 204 8.00 3.10 -8.61
C ASP A 204 8.24 1.58 -8.66
N PRO A 205 8.07 0.93 -9.82
CA PRO A 205 8.31 -0.51 -9.98
C PRO A 205 9.74 -0.94 -9.64
N LYS A 206 10.74 -0.05 -9.80
CA LYS A 206 12.15 -0.37 -9.56
C LYS A 206 12.45 -0.44 -8.07
N THR A 207 12.08 0.59 -7.33
CA THR A 207 12.34 0.66 -5.87
C THR A 207 11.23 0.03 -5.04
N ARG A 208 10.07 -0.26 -5.66
CA ARG A 208 8.83 -0.73 -5.02
C ARG A 208 8.29 0.25 -3.97
N LEU A 209 8.75 1.50 -3.99
CA LEU A 209 8.23 2.55 -3.12
C LEU A 209 6.82 2.97 -3.59
N ALA A 210 5.95 3.21 -2.62
CA ALA A 210 4.61 3.73 -2.85
C ALA A 210 4.39 5.00 -2.02
N HIS A 211 3.57 5.91 -2.54
CA HIS A 211 3.21 7.16 -1.86
C HIS A 211 1.77 7.56 -2.18
N GLN A 212 1.01 7.98 -1.18
CA GLN A 212 -0.36 8.45 -1.40
C GLN A 212 -0.37 9.95 -1.71
N ALA A 213 -1.12 10.33 -2.75
CA ALA A 213 -1.43 11.72 -3.09
C ALA A 213 -2.93 11.90 -3.35
N LEU A 214 -3.39 13.15 -3.34
CA LEU A 214 -4.76 13.51 -3.68
C LEU A 214 -4.76 14.38 -4.95
N VAL A 215 -5.43 13.91 -5.99
CA VAL A 215 -5.68 14.72 -7.19
C VAL A 215 -6.82 15.67 -6.86
N TYR A 216 -6.63 16.97 -7.11
CA TYR A 216 -7.65 17.99 -6.86
C TYR A 216 -8.06 18.79 -8.10
N ASP A 217 -7.32 18.65 -9.20
CA ASP A 217 -7.57 19.34 -10.46
C ASP A 217 -6.81 18.64 -11.60
N TYR A 218 -7.19 18.88 -12.85
CA TYR A 218 -6.51 18.33 -14.02
C TYR A 218 -6.61 19.22 -15.26
N GLU A 219 -5.59 19.15 -16.12
CA GLU A 219 -5.54 19.84 -17.41
C GLU A 219 -5.33 18.82 -18.53
N ARG A 220 -6.24 18.74 -19.50
CA ARG A 220 -6.09 17.93 -20.70
C ARG A 220 -5.41 18.74 -21.80
N SER A 221 -4.47 18.12 -22.51
CA SER A 221 -3.77 18.67 -23.66
C SER A 221 -3.76 17.65 -24.80
N PRO A 222 -3.43 18.04 -26.05
CA PRO A 222 -3.30 17.09 -27.15
C PRO A 222 -2.25 15.99 -26.91
N THR A 223 -1.29 16.24 -26.02
CA THR A 223 -0.18 15.32 -25.73
C THR A 223 -0.37 14.50 -24.46
N GLY A 224 -1.42 14.75 -23.68
CA GLY A 224 -1.58 14.06 -22.39
C GLY A 224 -2.40 14.84 -21.36
N VAL A 225 -2.42 14.28 -20.15
CA VAL A 225 -3.18 14.79 -19.01
C VAL A 225 -2.22 15.17 -17.87
N SER A 226 -2.34 16.41 -17.38
CA SER A 226 -1.61 16.87 -16.19
C SER A 226 -2.55 16.87 -14.98
N LEU A 227 -2.21 16.09 -13.96
CA LEU A 227 -2.95 15.96 -12.71
C LEU A 227 -2.31 16.83 -11.63
N SER A 228 -3.06 17.74 -11.02
CA SER A 228 -2.56 18.57 -9.91
C SER A 228 -2.75 17.84 -8.58
N LEU A 229 -1.66 17.75 -7.80
CA LEU A 229 -1.57 16.91 -6.61
C LEU A 229 -1.44 17.72 -5.32
N TYR A 230 -2.24 17.37 -4.33
CA TYR A 230 -1.89 17.54 -2.93
C TYR A 230 -1.04 16.35 -2.50
N ASP A 231 0.21 16.63 -2.19
CA ASP A 231 1.19 15.68 -1.67
C ASP A 231 1.41 16.02 -0.18
N PRO A 232 1.05 15.11 0.75
CA PRO A 232 1.14 15.35 2.19
C PRO A 232 2.58 15.59 2.68
N ASN A 233 3.59 15.29 1.85
CA ASN A 233 4.98 15.63 2.09
C ASN A 233 5.24 17.15 2.14
N PHE A 234 4.39 17.95 1.50
CA PHE A 234 4.45 19.39 1.51
C PHE A 234 3.38 19.98 2.42
N ARG A 235 3.80 20.88 3.32
CA ARG A 235 2.87 21.69 4.14
C ARG A 235 2.02 22.58 3.23
N ALA A 236 0.78 22.88 3.63
CA ALA A 236 -0.14 23.77 2.90
C ALA A 236 0.50 25.08 2.40
N ARG A 237 1.39 25.70 3.19
CA ARG A 237 2.11 26.93 2.81
C ARG A 237 2.94 26.81 1.51
N PHE A 238 3.37 25.59 1.16
CA PHE A 238 4.07 25.31 -0.09
C PHE A 238 3.23 25.70 -1.30
N TYR A 239 1.93 25.39 -1.25
CA TYR A 239 0.99 25.60 -2.35
C TYR A 239 0.56 27.06 -2.54
N LYS A 240 0.91 27.99 -1.64
CA LYS A 240 0.62 29.42 -1.80
C LYS A 240 1.32 30.04 -3.02
N ARG A 241 2.40 29.42 -3.51
CA ARG A 241 3.14 29.88 -4.70
C ARG A 241 2.69 29.11 -5.94
N SER A 242 2.32 29.80 -7.01
CA SER A 242 1.87 29.16 -8.26
C SER A 242 2.94 28.25 -8.88
N ALA A 243 4.23 28.59 -8.74
CA ALA A 243 5.32 27.72 -9.21
C ALA A 243 5.35 26.36 -8.49
N ASN A 244 5.02 26.35 -7.20
CA ASN A 244 4.97 25.11 -6.40
C ASN A 244 3.76 24.27 -6.76
N ARG A 245 2.60 24.89 -7.03
CA ARG A 245 1.42 24.18 -7.57
C ARG A 245 1.73 23.51 -8.91
N ARG A 246 2.48 24.17 -9.80
CA ARG A 246 2.93 23.58 -11.07
C ARG A 246 3.93 22.44 -10.87
N ALA A 247 4.82 22.54 -9.88
CA ALA A 247 5.77 21.48 -9.56
C ALA A 247 5.09 20.24 -8.95
N ALA A 248 3.97 20.43 -8.25
CA ALA A 248 3.16 19.34 -7.71
C ALA A 248 2.15 18.81 -8.76
N ARG A 249 2.62 18.48 -9.96
CA ARG A 249 1.82 17.88 -11.03
C ARG A 249 2.42 16.58 -11.52
N LEU A 250 1.56 15.58 -11.75
CA LEU A 250 1.88 14.35 -12.45
C LEU A 250 1.44 14.50 -13.90
N PHE A 251 2.30 14.19 -14.86
CA PHE A 251 1.93 14.20 -16.27
C PHE A 251 1.85 12.78 -16.82
N VAL A 252 0.77 12.50 -17.53
CA VAL A 252 0.55 11.24 -18.23
C VAL A 252 0.52 11.55 -19.73
N ASP A 253 1.52 11.06 -20.45
CA ASP A 253 1.60 11.14 -21.90
C ASP A 253 0.63 10.12 -22.50
N THR A 254 -0.25 10.58 -23.40
CA THR A 254 -1.27 9.75 -24.06
C THR A 254 -1.10 9.72 -25.57
N THR A 255 0.10 10.04 -26.09
CA THR A 255 0.36 10.11 -27.54
C THR A 255 0.75 8.78 -28.17
N GLY A 256 1.26 7.82 -27.37
CA GLY A 256 1.61 6.48 -27.84
C GLY A 256 0.47 5.48 -27.72
N ASP A 257 0.69 4.27 -28.21
CA ASP A 257 -0.27 3.15 -28.14
C ASP A 257 -0.57 2.71 -26.68
N THR A 258 0.28 3.11 -25.73
CA THR A 258 0.06 2.90 -24.31
C THR A 258 0.46 4.17 -23.57
N PRO A 259 -0.41 4.73 -22.70
CA PRO A 259 -0.05 5.91 -21.93
C PRO A 259 1.16 5.66 -21.03
N THR A 260 1.99 6.68 -20.85
CA THR A 260 3.17 6.61 -19.98
C THR A 260 3.18 7.73 -18.97
N VAL A 261 3.64 7.43 -17.75
CA VAL A 261 3.65 8.38 -16.65
C VAL A 261 5.03 9.02 -16.54
N GLN A 262 5.09 10.34 -16.62
CA GLN A 262 6.34 11.05 -16.36
C GLN A 262 6.69 10.96 -14.87
N PRO A 263 7.95 10.61 -14.52
CA PRO A 263 8.33 10.41 -13.14
C PRO A 263 8.04 11.62 -12.23
N TYR A 264 7.21 11.42 -11.21
CA TYR A 264 6.89 12.44 -10.23
C TYR A 264 7.88 12.44 -9.07
N LYS A 265 8.54 13.57 -8.87
CA LYS A 265 9.56 13.76 -7.84
C LYS A 265 8.96 14.53 -6.67
N THR A 266 8.69 13.83 -5.56
CA THR A 266 8.11 14.40 -4.33
C THR A 266 9.05 15.33 -3.55
N GLY A 267 10.24 15.64 -4.08
CA GLY A 267 11.23 16.49 -3.41
C GLY A 267 11.82 15.88 -2.13
N PHE A 268 11.49 14.63 -1.78
CA PHE A 268 12.12 13.90 -0.68
C PHE A 268 13.60 13.67 -1.00
N ARG A 269 14.49 14.36 -0.26
CA ARG A 269 15.92 14.09 -0.22
C ARG A 269 16.27 13.72 1.23
N GLY A 270 16.70 12.49 1.43
CA GLY A 270 17.19 11.98 2.71
C GLY A 270 18.23 10.89 2.48
N PRO A 271 18.97 10.46 3.53
CA PRO A 271 19.90 9.33 3.43
C PRO A 271 19.16 8.11 2.86
N GLY A 272 19.66 7.54 1.76
CA GLY A 272 19.03 6.41 1.05
C GLY A 272 18.14 6.78 -0.15
N TYR A 273 17.93 8.07 -0.46
CA TYR A 273 17.12 8.54 -1.60
C TYR A 273 17.95 9.05 -2.80
N GLU A 274 19.27 8.83 -2.80
CA GLU A 274 20.19 9.35 -3.83
C GLU A 274 19.98 8.72 -5.21
N SER A 275 19.21 7.62 -5.30
CA SER A 275 18.83 6.92 -6.53
C SER A 275 17.34 6.97 -6.88
N PHE A 276 16.56 7.85 -6.22
CA PHE A 276 15.11 7.93 -6.47
C PHE A 276 14.80 8.82 -7.68
N ASP A 277 14.53 8.19 -8.82
CA ASP A 277 14.18 8.87 -10.08
C ASP A 277 12.75 9.46 -10.08
N GLY A 278 11.96 9.18 -9.05
CA GLY A 278 10.55 9.57 -8.93
C GLY A 278 9.61 8.38 -9.06
N PHE A 279 8.33 8.59 -8.76
CA PHE A 279 7.28 7.62 -9.01
C PHE A 279 6.90 7.62 -10.49
N SER A 280 7.08 6.50 -11.17
CA SER A 280 6.86 6.36 -12.61
C SER A 280 5.57 5.64 -12.98
N GLU A 281 4.73 5.30 -12.01
CA GLU A 281 3.42 4.68 -12.20
C GLU A 281 2.42 5.27 -11.19
N PHE A 282 1.12 5.16 -11.46
CA PHE A 282 0.09 5.45 -10.46
C PHE A 282 -1.14 4.57 -10.62
N VAL A 283 -1.83 4.32 -9.50
CA VAL A 283 -3.14 3.67 -9.47
C VAL A 283 -4.15 4.56 -8.76
N TYR A 284 -5.28 4.76 -9.42
CA TYR A 284 -6.49 5.32 -8.85
C TYR A 284 -7.36 4.17 -8.35
N ASN A 285 -7.56 4.14 -7.02
CA ASN A 285 -8.45 3.18 -6.39
C ASN A 285 -9.78 3.87 -6.07
N ARG A 286 -10.82 3.62 -6.89
CA ARG A 286 -12.18 4.09 -6.61
C ARG A 286 -12.71 3.65 -5.25
N TRP A 287 -12.14 2.59 -4.66
CA TRP A 287 -12.57 2.05 -3.38
C TRP A 287 -12.00 2.71 -2.14
N ASP A 288 -10.96 3.52 -2.26
CA ASP A 288 -10.38 4.21 -1.11
C ASP A 288 -11.37 5.21 -0.46
N ARG A 289 -12.59 5.36 -1.00
CA ARG A 289 -13.67 6.19 -0.46
C ARG A 289 -15.09 5.58 -0.49
N ILE A 290 -15.25 4.24 -0.50
CA ILE A 290 -16.60 3.61 -0.37
C ILE A 290 -17.38 4.09 0.86
N ILE A 291 -16.69 4.64 1.86
CA ILE A 291 -17.30 5.31 3.01
C ILE A 291 -18.34 6.40 2.59
N ARG A 292 -18.30 6.92 1.34
CA ARG A 292 -19.37 7.77 0.79
C ARG A 292 -20.01 7.31 -0.52
N ALA A 293 -19.33 6.55 -1.35
CA ALA A 293 -19.89 6.13 -2.63
C ALA A 293 -20.84 4.95 -2.42
N ARG A 294 -22.16 5.22 -2.31
CA ARG A 294 -23.22 4.23 -2.60
C ARG A 294 -23.27 3.89 -4.10
N SER A 295 -22.14 3.92 -4.77
CA SER A 295 -21.99 3.85 -6.21
C SER A 295 -21.54 2.45 -6.59
N ASP A 296 -22.31 1.81 -7.46
CA ASP A 296 -22.19 0.44 -7.95
C ASP A 296 -20.73 0.05 -8.29
N PRO A 297 -20.20 -1.06 -7.75
CA PRO A 297 -18.77 -1.31 -7.73
C PRO A 297 -18.03 -1.65 -9.06
N ASP A 298 -18.41 -1.13 -10.23
CA ASP A 298 -17.75 -1.49 -11.50
C ASP A 298 -16.24 -1.19 -11.56
N THR A 299 -15.42 -2.23 -11.70
CA THR A 299 -13.95 -2.19 -11.61
C THR A 299 -13.27 -1.55 -12.84
N HIS A 300 -12.19 -0.80 -12.63
CA HIS A 300 -11.37 -0.16 -13.69
C HIS A 300 -10.28 -1.10 -14.22
N LEU A 301 -10.66 -2.28 -14.67
CA LEU A 301 -9.70 -3.24 -15.20
C LEU A 301 -9.63 -3.10 -16.71
N ALA A 302 -8.48 -3.47 -17.28
CA ALA A 302 -8.40 -3.74 -18.70
C ALA A 302 -9.50 -4.74 -19.10
N SER A 303 -10.06 -4.56 -20.29
CA SER A 303 -11.26 -5.28 -20.76
C SER A 303 -11.13 -6.82 -20.78
N ASP A 304 -9.91 -7.33 -20.70
CA ASP A 304 -9.56 -8.76 -20.67
C ASP A 304 -9.48 -9.36 -19.25
N VAL A 305 -9.60 -8.56 -18.20
CA VAL A 305 -9.55 -9.04 -16.81
C VAL A 305 -10.96 -9.33 -16.29
N SER A 306 -11.32 -10.61 -16.21
CA SER A 306 -12.60 -11.05 -15.64
C SER A 306 -12.61 -11.00 -14.10
N GLN A 307 -13.80 -10.96 -13.49
CA GLN A 307 -13.93 -11.12 -12.02
C GLN A 307 -13.34 -12.46 -11.53
N THR A 308 -13.46 -13.53 -12.32
CA THR A 308 -12.82 -14.82 -12.04
C THR A 308 -11.30 -14.68 -12.01
N THR A 309 -10.72 -13.99 -12.99
CA THR A 309 -9.28 -13.70 -13.04
C THR A 309 -8.83 -12.88 -11.84
N LEU A 310 -9.61 -11.91 -11.39
CA LEU A 310 -9.32 -11.16 -10.16
C LEU A 310 -9.35 -12.06 -8.93
N ARG A 311 -10.40 -12.86 -8.78
CA ARG A 311 -10.57 -13.77 -7.65
C ARG A 311 -9.39 -14.72 -7.56
N GLU A 312 -9.07 -15.42 -8.65
CA GLU A 312 -7.95 -16.37 -8.71
C GLU A 312 -6.61 -15.68 -8.46
N ARG A 313 -6.36 -14.51 -9.07
CA ARG A 313 -5.06 -13.84 -8.93
C ARG A 313 -4.86 -13.08 -7.63
N LEU A 314 -5.92 -12.77 -6.89
CA LEU A 314 -5.85 -11.87 -5.72
C LEU A 314 -6.29 -12.53 -4.42
N LEU A 315 -7.10 -13.59 -4.48
CA LEU A 315 -7.50 -14.43 -3.35
C LEU A 315 -6.80 -15.80 -3.35
N ALA A 316 -5.70 -15.94 -4.09
CA ALA A 316 -4.75 -17.02 -3.91
C ALA A 316 -3.38 -16.45 -3.50
N LEU A 317 -2.67 -17.18 -2.63
CA LEU A 317 -1.44 -16.73 -2.01
C LEU A 317 -0.48 -17.91 -1.76
N THR A 318 0.72 -17.82 -2.29
CA THR A 318 1.88 -18.63 -1.90
C THR A 318 2.80 -17.78 -1.04
N MET A 319 3.18 -18.26 0.14
CA MET A 319 4.00 -17.56 1.11
C MET A 319 5.09 -18.47 1.67
N PHE A 320 6.28 -17.91 1.81
CA PHE A 320 7.45 -18.53 2.42
C PHE A 320 7.91 -17.67 3.59
N THR A 321 8.03 -18.25 4.77
CA THR A 321 8.51 -17.56 5.98
C THR A 321 9.68 -18.29 6.61
N VAL A 322 10.60 -17.51 7.18
CA VAL A 322 11.73 -18.01 7.96
C VAL A 322 11.86 -17.23 9.27
N ASP A 323 12.08 -17.96 10.35
CA ASP A 323 12.07 -17.50 11.75
C ASP A 323 13.44 -17.08 12.29
N SER A 324 14.45 -16.93 11.42
CA SER A 324 15.82 -16.60 11.82
C SER A 324 16.36 -15.38 11.09
N ASP A 325 16.88 -14.40 11.85
CA ASP A 325 17.55 -13.21 11.31
C ASP A 325 18.99 -13.49 10.83
N ALA A 326 19.49 -14.67 11.20
CA ALA A 326 20.82 -15.17 10.89
C ALA A 326 20.88 -15.88 9.53
N VAL A 327 19.82 -15.83 8.73
CA VAL A 327 19.81 -16.33 7.35
C VAL A 327 19.37 -15.26 6.33
N ALA A 328 19.77 -15.45 5.08
CA ALA A 328 19.25 -14.74 3.92
C ALA A 328 18.40 -15.70 3.08
N VAL A 329 17.29 -15.20 2.52
CA VAL A 329 16.33 -16.00 1.75
C VAL A 329 16.14 -15.39 0.35
N ALA A 330 16.23 -16.22 -0.68
CA ALA A 330 15.83 -15.89 -2.04
C ALA A 330 14.86 -16.95 -2.56
N VAL A 331 13.84 -16.53 -3.31
CA VAL A 331 12.82 -17.43 -3.88
C VAL A 331 12.60 -17.05 -5.34
N SER A 332 12.47 -18.02 -6.24
CA SER A 332 11.84 -17.81 -7.57
C SER A 332 10.56 -18.59 -7.68
N GLY A 333 9.64 -18.07 -8.48
CA GLY A 333 8.45 -18.79 -8.86
C GLY A 333 8.68 -19.68 -10.09
N PRO A 334 7.61 -20.37 -10.52
CA PRO A 334 7.60 -21.27 -11.67
C PRO A 334 7.97 -20.60 -13.00
N ASP A 335 7.72 -19.30 -13.11
CA ASP A 335 8.11 -18.46 -14.25
C ASP A 335 9.58 -18.00 -14.22
N GLY A 336 10.37 -18.50 -13.27
CA GLY A 336 11.77 -18.11 -13.06
C GLY A 336 11.95 -16.74 -12.42
N ASN A 337 10.87 -15.96 -12.23
CA ASN A 337 10.95 -14.62 -11.67
C ASN A 337 11.16 -14.66 -10.15
N PRO A 338 11.93 -13.71 -9.56
CA PRO A 338 12.09 -13.61 -8.13
C PRO A 338 10.75 -13.35 -7.42
N VAL A 339 10.42 -14.19 -6.45
CA VAL A 339 9.35 -13.90 -5.48
C VAL A 339 9.93 -12.96 -4.43
N SER A 340 9.23 -11.86 -4.18
CA SER A 340 9.69 -10.77 -3.33
C SER A 340 8.70 -10.50 -2.20
N ARG A 341 8.88 -9.37 -1.50
CA ARG A 341 7.95 -8.81 -0.52
C ARG A 341 7.86 -7.30 -0.72
N ILE A 342 6.86 -6.66 -0.16
CA ILE A 342 6.88 -5.20 0.03
C ILE A 342 8.04 -4.83 0.95
N ALA A 343 8.77 -3.78 0.60
CA ALA A 343 9.91 -3.24 1.34
C ALA A 343 9.74 -1.74 1.58
N SER A 344 10.34 -1.25 2.67
CA SER A 344 10.35 0.17 3.05
C SER A 344 11.67 0.52 3.74
N ASN A 345 12.05 1.80 3.71
CA ASN A 345 13.35 2.26 4.19
C ASN A 345 13.56 2.11 5.70
N ASN A 346 12.50 2.23 6.50
CA ASN A 346 12.57 2.00 7.96
C ASN A 346 11.87 0.70 8.36
N MET A 347 11.77 -0.26 7.44
CA MET A 347 11.27 -1.59 7.76
C MET A 347 12.18 -2.27 8.79
N ASP A 348 11.63 -2.73 9.91
CA ASP A 348 12.36 -3.49 10.92
C ASP A 348 11.84 -4.93 11.00
N ARG A 349 12.68 -5.88 10.58
CA ARG A 349 12.36 -7.31 10.56
C ARG A 349 12.37 -7.96 11.94
N ARG A 350 12.81 -7.25 12.98
CA ARG A 350 12.88 -7.75 14.35
C ARG A 350 11.58 -7.55 15.13
N GLN A 351 10.65 -6.78 14.59
CA GLN A 351 9.34 -6.52 15.22
C GLN A 351 8.40 -7.73 15.15
N THR A 352 8.75 -8.80 14.43
CA THR A 352 7.99 -10.06 14.44
C THR A 352 8.93 -11.26 14.46
N GLU A 353 8.39 -12.44 14.81
CA GLU A 353 9.10 -13.72 14.73
C GLU A 353 9.44 -14.12 13.28
N CYS A 354 8.80 -13.50 12.28
CA CYS A 354 9.06 -13.76 10.87
C CYS A 354 10.21 -12.87 10.36
N HIS A 355 11.45 -13.31 10.48
CA HIS A 355 12.60 -12.51 10.07
C HIS A 355 12.82 -12.45 8.54
N ALA A 356 12.28 -13.40 7.78
CA ALA A 356 12.22 -13.30 6.33
C ALA A 356 10.88 -13.81 5.79
N MET A 357 10.24 -12.99 4.95
CA MET A 357 8.98 -13.32 4.26
C MET A 357 9.15 -13.12 2.76
N ARG A 358 8.64 -14.04 1.95
CA ARG A 358 8.44 -13.91 0.50
C ARG A 358 7.03 -14.37 0.17
N TYR A 359 6.35 -13.68 -0.73
CA TYR A 359 5.00 -14.09 -1.10
C TYR A 359 4.66 -13.71 -2.54
N ARG A 360 3.75 -14.48 -3.12
CA ARG A 360 3.22 -14.29 -4.47
C ARG A 360 1.71 -14.50 -4.45
N TYR A 361 0.99 -13.56 -5.02
CA TYR A 361 -0.45 -13.70 -5.24
C TYR A 361 -0.76 -14.49 -6.51
N GLY A 362 -1.96 -15.05 -6.55
CA GLY A 362 -2.42 -15.96 -7.60
C GLY A 362 -2.00 -17.41 -7.37
N ALA A 363 -1.13 -17.66 -6.38
CA ALA A 363 -0.52 -18.95 -6.08
C ALA A 363 -0.23 -19.82 -7.32
N PRO A 364 0.56 -19.34 -8.32
CA PRO A 364 0.84 -20.14 -9.50
C PRO A 364 1.35 -21.52 -9.12
N ASP A 365 0.78 -22.54 -9.73
CA ASP A 365 1.20 -23.93 -9.60
C ASP A 365 2.59 -24.15 -10.23
N GLY A 366 3.25 -25.23 -9.82
CA GLY A 366 4.57 -25.61 -10.28
C GLY A 366 5.68 -25.42 -9.24
N GLU A 367 6.92 -25.39 -9.73
CA GLU A 367 8.11 -25.43 -8.90
C GLU A 367 8.57 -24.03 -8.46
N TYR A 368 8.78 -23.88 -7.16
CA TYR A 368 9.44 -22.73 -6.55
C TYR A 368 10.81 -23.16 -6.05
N HIS A 369 11.83 -22.39 -6.39
CA HIS A 369 13.19 -22.63 -5.89
C HIS A 369 13.49 -21.68 -4.74
N VAL A 370 13.87 -22.22 -3.59
CA VAL A 370 14.18 -21.46 -2.37
C VAL A 370 15.65 -21.67 -1.99
N ALA A 371 16.40 -20.57 -1.90
CA ALA A 371 17.77 -20.56 -1.39
C ALA A 371 17.80 -19.93 0.00
N ILE A 372 18.33 -20.66 0.98
CA ILE A 372 18.56 -20.17 2.35
C ILE A 372 20.05 -20.19 2.63
N THR A 373 20.66 -19.03 2.87
CA THR A 373 22.10 -18.89 3.14
C THR A 373 22.33 -18.44 4.58
N GLY A 374 23.13 -19.20 5.34
CA GLY A 374 23.51 -18.85 6.70
C GLY A 374 24.45 -17.65 6.73
N ARG A 375 24.07 -16.60 7.45
CA ARG A 375 24.96 -15.47 7.77
C ARG A 375 25.84 -15.77 8.97
N ARG A 376 25.27 -16.49 9.93
CA ARG A 376 25.88 -16.98 11.17
C ARG A 376 25.35 -18.40 11.42
N PRO A 377 26.07 -19.25 12.19
CA PRO A 377 25.53 -20.54 12.58
C PRO A 377 24.21 -20.36 13.34
N THR A 378 23.16 -21.05 12.91
CA THR A 378 21.82 -20.95 13.49
C THR A 378 20.99 -22.17 13.15
N ASP A 379 19.94 -22.41 13.92
CA ASP A 379 18.77 -23.15 13.45
C ASP A 379 17.80 -22.19 12.75
N TYR A 380 17.05 -22.70 11.78
CA TYR A 380 15.93 -21.98 11.18
C TYR A 380 14.81 -22.96 10.82
N THR A 381 13.59 -22.42 10.76
CA THR A 381 12.41 -23.08 10.20
C THR A 381 11.99 -22.37 8.93
N LEU A 382 11.99 -23.08 7.79
CA LEU A 382 11.32 -22.63 6.58
C LEU A 382 9.88 -23.17 6.62
N LYS A 383 8.90 -22.27 6.61
CA LYS A 383 7.49 -22.60 6.44
C LYS A 383 7.04 -22.15 5.06
N THR A 384 6.25 -22.99 4.41
CA THR A 384 5.58 -22.67 3.14
C THR A 384 4.10 -22.92 3.29
N ALA A 385 3.29 -21.96 2.83
CA ALA A 385 1.84 -22.10 2.73
C ALA A 385 1.38 -21.60 1.36
N ALA A 386 0.54 -22.38 0.69
CA ALA A 386 -0.15 -22.01 -0.54
C ALA A 386 -1.63 -22.37 -0.42
N ALA A 387 -2.50 -21.42 -0.73
CA ALA A 387 -3.94 -21.65 -0.73
C ALA A 387 -4.62 -20.70 -1.73
N ASP A 388 -5.77 -21.13 -2.22
CA ASP A 388 -6.66 -20.36 -3.07
C ASP A 388 -8.09 -20.37 -2.50
N THR A 389 -9.07 -19.93 -3.29
CA THR A 389 -10.48 -19.97 -2.88
C THR A 389 -11.09 -21.37 -2.89
N SER A 390 -10.43 -22.36 -3.50
CA SER A 390 -10.91 -23.73 -3.61
C SER A 390 -10.41 -24.64 -2.47
N GLY A 391 -9.22 -24.38 -1.94
CA GLY A 391 -8.64 -25.18 -0.88
C GLY A 391 -7.25 -24.72 -0.40
N GLU A 392 -6.71 -25.52 0.52
CA GLU A 392 -5.28 -25.51 0.80
C GLU A 392 -4.57 -26.26 -0.33
N LEU A 393 -3.67 -25.59 -1.04
CA LEU A 393 -2.87 -26.21 -2.11
C LEU A 393 -1.62 -26.89 -1.53
N PHE A 394 -1.01 -26.27 -0.52
CA PHE A 394 0.19 -26.81 0.12
C PHE A 394 0.45 -26.18 1.49
N SER A 395 0.91 -26.98 2.45
CA SER A 395 1.40 -26.48 3.74
C SER A 395 2.50 -27.40 4.25
N SER A 396 3.68 -26.86 4.50
CA SER A 396 4.81 -27.64 5.02
C SER A 396 5.80 -26.77 5.78
N ALA A 397 6.56 -27.40 6.67
CA ALA A 397 7.62 -26.76 7.41
C ALA A 397 8.82 -27.70 7.55
N VAL A 398 10.02 -27.13 7.46
CA VAL A 398 11.27 -27.84 7.71
C VAL A 398 12.13 -27.02 8.67
N THR A 399 12.57 -27.66 9.75
CA THR A 399 13.52 -27.08 10.71
C THR A 399 14.88 -27.76 10.57
N THR A 400 15.94 -26.98 10.46
CA THR A 400 17.30 -27.51 10.31
C THR A 400 18.37 -26.50 10.75
N SER A 401 19.58 -26.98 11.01
CA SER A 401 20.75 -26.17 11.33
C SER A 401 21.54 -25.81 10.07
N ILE A 402 22.07 -24.59 10.02
CA ILE A 402 22.91 -24.11 8.91
C ILE A 402 24.15 -23.41 9.44
N ALA A 403 25.30 -23.68 8.83
CA ALA A 403 26.55 -23.00 9.15
C ALA A 403 26.63 -21.62 8.44
N ALA A 404 27.51 -20.75 8.91
CA ALA A 404 27.82 -19.50 8.21
C ALA A 404 28.40 -19.80 6.81
N GLY A 405 27.90 -19.09 5.80
CA GLY A 405 28.28 -19.24 4.40
C GLY A 405 27.69 -20.47 3.69
N GLN A 406 27.08 -21.41 4.43
CA GLN A 406 26.39 -22.55 3.83
C GLN A 406 25.08 -22.10 3.21
N THR A 407 24.71 -22.71 2.08
CA THR A 407 23.41 -22.49 1.42
C THR A 407 22.64 -23.81 1.34
N HIS A 408 21.39 -23.81 1.77
CA HIS A 408 20.44 -24.89 1.56
C HIS A 408 19.52 -24.52 0.39
N ALA A 409 19.36 -25.46 -0.55
CA ALA A 409 18.43 -25.35 -1.65
C ALA A 409 17.18 -26.17 -1.36
N TYR A 410 16.01 -25.61 -1.63
CA TYR A 410 14.74 -26.33 -1.60
C TYR A 410 14.00 -26.15 -2.91
N ILE A 411 13.32 -27.21 -3.33
CA ILE A 411 12.29 -27.18 -4.37
C ILE A 411 10.96 -27.36 -3.65
N VAL A 412 10.04 -26.44 -3.89
CA VAL A 412 8.68 -26.50 -3.37
C VAL A 412 7.73 -26.60 -4.55
N THR A 413 7.03 -27.71 -4.65
CA THR A 413 6.03 -27.96 -5.70
C THR A 413 4.66 -27.61 -5.16
N ILE A 414 4.02 -26.62 -5.78
CA ILE A 414 2.63 -26.24 -5.50
C ILE A 414 1.74 -26.91 -6.55
N PRO A 415 0.75 -27.74 -6.17
CA PRO A 415 -0.15 -28.35 -7.14
C PRO A 415 -1.14 -27.32 -7.71
N ASP A 416 -1.75 -27.67 -8.85
CA ASP A 416 -2.81 -26.91 -9.50
C ASP A 416 -4.18 -27.05 -8.81
N THR A 417 -4.31 -28.03 -7.91
CA THR A 417 -5.53 -28.36 -7.18
C THR A 417 -5.21 -28.82 -5.75
N ALA A 418 -6.18 -28.68 -4.84
CA ALA A 418 -6.01 -29.07 -3.43
C ALA A 418 -5.78 -30.58 -3.20
N ASP A 419 -6.22 -31.42 -4.15
CA ASP A 419 -6.02 -32.87 -4.11
C ASP A 419 -4.71 -33.30 -4.80
N GLY A 420 -3.97 -32.37 -5.40
CA GLY A 420 -2.72 -32.64 -6.09
C GLY A 420 -1.54 -32.86 -5.14
N ASP A 421 -0.51 -33.52 -5.66
CA ASP A 421 0.68 -33.86 -4.88
C ASP A 421 1.63 -32.64 -4.78
N GLY A 422 1.58 -31.95 -3.63
CA GLY A 422 2.56 -30.93 -3.26
C GLY A 422 3.77 -31.50 -2.51
N ALA A 423 4.93 -30.89 -2.65
CA ALA A 423 6.17 -31.37 -2.02
C ALA A 423 7.08 -30.23 -1.56
N LEU A 424 7.84 -30.46 -0.49
CA LEU A 424 8.98 -29.64 -0.08
C LEU A 424 10.20 -30.55 0.04
N GLU A 425 11.14 -30.39 -0.88
CA GLU A 425 12.31 -31.24 -0.99
C GLU A 425 13.59 -30.43 -0.85
N ARG A 426 14.57 -30.97 -0.14
CA ARG A 426 15.90 -30.37 -0.07
C ARG A 426 16.69 -30.81 -1.30
N GLY A 427 16.89 -29.89 -2.24
CA GLY A 427 17.64 -30.15 -3.47
C GLY A 427 19.14 -30.28 -3.21
N THR A 428 19.80 -31.19 -3.92
CA THR A 428 21.28 -31.29 -3.98
C THR A 428 21.86 -30.75 -5.31
N GLY A 429 21.01 -30.20 -6.20
CA GLY A 429 21.34 -29.80 -7.58
C GLY A 429 20.93 -28.36 -7.97
N SER A 430 21.40 -27.90 -9.13
CA SER A 430 21.56 -26.50 -9.59
C SER A 430 20.38 -25.54 -9.39
N MET A 431 20.46 -24.70 -8.34
CA MET A 431 19.72 -23.43 -8.33
C MET A 431 20.29 -22.47 -9.39
N PRO A 432 19.45 -21.64 -10.03
CA PRO A 432 19.91 -20.53 -10.86
C PRO A 432 21.02 -19.73 -10.16
N GLU A 433 22.14 -19.48 -10.86
CA GLU A 433 23.31 -18.81 -10.28
C GLU A 433 22.97 -17.45 -9.67
N TRP A 434 22.02 -16.71 -10.26
CA TRP A 434 21.56 -15.43 -9.72
C TRP A 434 20.92 -15.58 -8.33
N GLN A 435 20.28 -16.71 -8.01
CA GLN A 435 19.70 -16.94 -6.68
C GLN A 435 20.75 -17.23 -5.63
N LYS A 436 21.76 -18.04 -5.99
CA LYS A 436 22.93 -18.26 -5.13
C LYS A 436 23.64 -16.93 -4.88
N LEU A 437 23.81 -16.11 -5.92
CA LEU A 437 24.38 -14.77 -5.83
C LEU A 437 23.51 -13.81 -5.03
N ALA A 438 22.18 -13.83 -5.19
CA ALA A 438 21.27 -12.97 -4.44
C ALA A 438 21.25 -13.32 -2.95
N ALA A 439 21.20 -14.61 -2.62
CA ALA A 439 21.27 -15.09 -1.24
C ALA A 439 22.65 -14.83 -0.62
N ALA A 440 23.74 -15.05 -1.36
CA ALA A 440 25.10 -14.74 -0.93
C ALA A 440 25.35 -13.24 -0.76
N ALA A 441 24.89 -12.39 -1.69
CA ALA A 441 24.99 -10.94 -1.59
C ALA A 441 24.20 -10.40 -0.39
N ALA A 442 23.00 -10.93 -0.16
CA ALA A 442 22.21 -10.63 1.03
C ALA A 442 22.89 -11.14 2.31
N ALA A 443 23.70 -12.19 2.27
CA ALA A 443 24.44 -12.69 3.43
C ALA A 443 25.76 -11.93 3.70
N GLY A 444 26.46 -11.47 2.66
CA GLY A 444 27.79 -10.86 2.74
C GLY A 444 27.84 -9.33 2.85
N GLY A 445 26.72 -8.62 2.67
CA GLY A 445 26.65 -7.17 2.93
C GLY A 445 27.41 -6.28 1.91
N VAL A 446 27.77 -6.80 0.73
CA VAL A 446 28.37 -6.02 -0.36
C VAL A 446 27.36 -5.89 -1.51
N VAL A 447 26.71 -4.72 -1.60
CA VAL A 447 25.95 -4.24 -2.77
C VAL A 447 26.99 -3.83 -3.83
N GLY A 448 26.85 -3.94 -5.15
CA GLY A 448 25.72 -4.15 -6.05
C GLY A 448 26.21 -3.67 -7.42
N ALA A 449 26.23 -4.54 -8.41
CA ALA A 449 26.56 -4.20 -9.81
C ALA A 449 26.18 -5.35 -10.76
N GLY A 450 26.31 -6.60 -10.32
CA GLY A 450 26.10 -7.77 -11.19
C GLY A 450 24.66 -8.04 -11.59
N LEU A 451 23.68 -7.83 -10.69
CA LEU A 451 22.28 -8.18 -10.95
C LEU A 451 21.60 -7.22 -11.94
N ALA A 452 21.98 -5.94 -12.00
CA ALA A 452 21.41 -4.98 -12.95
C ALA A 452 21.91 -5.20 -14.39
N ASN A 453 23.11 -5.77 -14.57
CA ASN A 453 23.65 -6.06 -15.90
C ASN A 453 23.15 -7.37 -16.49
N TYR A 454 22.70 -8.33 -15.67
CA TYR A 454 22.15 -9.60 -16.19
C TYR A 454 20.79 -9.40 -16.87
N TYR A 455 19.96 -8.47 -16.38
CA TYR A 455 18.71 -8.08 -17.04
C TYR A 455 18.89 -7.31 -18.36
N ARG A 456 20.11 -6.93 -18.73
CA ARG A 456 20.42 -6.27 -20.01
C ARG A 456 20.94 -7.23 -21.09
N GLY A 457 21.28 -8.47 -20.74
CA GLY A 457 21.91 -9.42 -21.66
C GLY A 457 21.01 -10.53 -22.20
N GLY A 458 19.72 -10.52 -21.84
CA GLY A 458 18.75 -11.56 -22.24
C GLY A 458 17.95 -11.24 -23.50
N ASP A 459 18.06 -10.03 -24.05
CA ASP A 459 17.30 -9.57 -25.22
C ASP A 459 18.07 -9.71 -26.56
N ASP A 460 19.21 -10.39 -26.56
CA ASP A 460 19.93 -10.76 -27.80
C ASP A 460 20.11 -12.28 -27.87
N ASN A 461 19.01 -13.00 -28.17
CA ASN A 461 18.97 -14.17 -29.07
C ASN A 461 17.55 -14.70 -29.30
#